data_AF-A0A6U3RRN7-F1
#
_entry.id   AF-A0A6U3RRN7-F1
#
_cell.length_a   1.000
_cell.length_b   1.000
_cell.length_c   1.000
_cell.angle_alpha   90.00
_cell.angle_beta   90.00
_cell.angle_gamma   90.00
#
_symmetry.space_group_name_H-M   'P 1'
#
loop_
_entity.id
_entity.type
_entity.pdbx_description
1 polymer ?
#
loop_
_entity_poly.entity_id
_entity_poly.type
_entity_poly.pdbx_seq_one_letter_code
_entity_poly.pdbx_strand_id
1 'polypeptide(L)'
;MSDSSSTTPIIQESVIKSLGEDLLKEVSEDPSPERCLDIIRSLEVETGTIASASTATASTASKKKGKSSTSTPAQTKMTRVILESTSIGIHVTKSMRSFKRYRRTSPDQAVWNDVIQRSDALLSTWTNAVIKPATSNKKGNADASAENKDDKPNSLPKTNTQYRARLVKYKAEIYKDPPVLPPVTMSIEPQKVALPKRNAKTGELTFPPGNNADTNKLLKDFHPNRTPQEVLEAGSFGGTYFRPIGSSVTNVYYKSSEVIQDTLSPEWIQNLDVNRMLTSTTYRNAVNKYGVKCGGSLGMWESSGWIADCDPYGWFQWYCRFYQGRRSSDDQRQISRWNKSAGVKGRFRSQLCNKILAAQTTAEDRKISPVIRQTLLHWGLEITPMILEAHKKRTGK
;
A
#
# COMPACT_ATOMS: atom_id res chain seq x y z
N MET A 1 8.24 3.48 -66.91
CA MET A 1 6.83 3.14 -66.62
C MET A 1 6.82 1.64 -66.39
N SER A 2 6.61 1.11 -65.19
CA SER A 2 5.73 1.57 -64.11
C SER A 2 6.25 0.97 -62.80
N ASP A 3 6.43 1.80 -61.77
CA ASP A 3 6.62 1.34 -60.40
C ASP A 3 5.39 0.56 -59.94
N SER A 4 5.56 -0.71 -59.58
CA SER A 4 4.61 -1.43 -58.73
C SER A 4 5.19 -1.51 -57.32
N SER A 5 4.85 -0.51 -56.52
CA SER A 5 5.16 -0.44 -55.10
C SER A 5 4.60 -1.67 -54.38
N SER A 6 5.51 -2.51 -53.87
CA SER A 6 5.22 -3.59 -52.93
C SER A 6 4.75 -2.99 -51.59
N THR A 7 3.43 -2.91 -51.40
CA THR A 7 2.85 -2.51 -50.11
C THR A 7 2.99 -3.67 -49.13
N THR A 8 3.98 -3.57 -48.24
CA THR A 8 4.13 -4.41 -47.05
C THR A 8 2.92 -4.18 -46.14
N PRO A 9 2.33 -5.17 -45.45
CA PRO A 9 1.28 -4.93 -44.47
C PRO A 9 1.87 -4.12 -43.31
N ILE A 10 1.62 -2.81 -43.33
CA ILE A 10 2.00 -1.87 -42.29
C ILE A 10 0.97 -2.01 -41.17
N ILE A 11 1.42 -2.24 -39.93
CA ILE A 11 0.58 -2.13 -38.73
C ILE A 11 -0.13 -0.78 -38.81
N GLN A 12 -1.46 -0.78 -38.90
CA GLN A 12 -2.18 0.48 -38.97
C GLN A 12 -2.31 1.06 -37.56
N GLU A 13 -1.31 1.85 -37.13
CA GLU A 13 -1.31 2.51 -35.82
C GLU A 13 -2.61 3.31 -35.57
N SER A 14 -3.19 3.88 -36.63
CA SER A 14 -4.51 4.54 -36.61
C SER A 14 -5.64 3.59 -36.23
N VAL A 15 -5.63 2.36 -36.73
CA VAL A 15 -6.64 1.33 -36.44
C VAL A 15 -6.48 0.83 -35.00
N ILE A 16 -5.25 0.55 -34.55
CA ILE A 16 -5.00 0.15 -33.15
C ILE A 16 -5.46 1.24 -32.18
N LYS A 17 -5.18 2.51 -32.49
CA LYS A 17 -5.62 3.64 -31.68
C LYS A 17 -7.15 3.74 -31.63
N SER A 18 -7.82 3.65 -32.78
CA SER A 18 -9.29 3.65 -32.87
C SER A 18 -9.91 2.52 -32.04
N LEU A 19 -9.40 1.30 -32.17
CA LEU A 19 -9.86 0.14 -31.40
C LEU A 19 -9.69 0.34 -29.88
N GLY A 20 -8.61 0.99 -29.47
CA GLY A 20 -8.38 1.32 -28.06
C GLY A 20 -9.34 2.38 -27.51
N GLU A 21 -9.71 3.37 -28.32
CA GLU A 21 -10.70 4.41 -27.97
C GLU A 21 -12.11 3.83 -27.94
N ASP A 22 -12.47 3.00 -28.92
CA ASP A 22 -13.74 2.26 -28.97
C ASP A 22 -13.90 1.34 -27.76
N LEU A 23 -12.83 0.67 -27.34
CA LEU A 23 -12.84 -0.17 -26.14
C LEU A 23 -13.12 0.63 -24.86
N LEU A 24 -12.58 1.85 -24.75
CA LEU A 24 -12.84 2.71 -23.59
C LEU A 24 -14.26 3.25 -23.59
N LYS A 25 -14.77 3.62 -24.76
CA LYS A 25 -16.14 4.09 -24.92
C LYS A 25 -17.16 3.01 -24.56
N GLU A 26 -17.00 1.82 -25.12
CA GLU A 26 -17.86 0.65 -24.84
C GLU A 26 -17.90 0.34 -23.33
N VAL A 27 -16.75 0.42 -22.66
CA VAL A 27 -16.64 0.16 -21.22
C VAL A 27 -17.27 1.25 -20.34
N SER A 28 -17.53 2.43 -20.89
CA SER A 28 -18.15 3.56 -20.17
C SER A 28 -19.67 3.65 -20.33
N GLU A 29 -20.25 3.07 -21.39
CA GLU A 29 -21.65 3.20 -21.80
C GLU A 29 -22.41 1.86 -21.72
N ASP A 30 -22.25 1.13 -20.61
CA ASP A 30 -22.80 -0.22 -20.37
C ASP A 30 -22.28 -1.30 -21.34
N PRO A 31 -21.21 -2.02 -20.97
CA PRO A 31 -20.46 -2.81 -21.93
C PRO A 31 -21.13 -4.11 -22.32
N SER A 32 -21.28 -4.35 -23.63
CA SER A 32 -21.62 -5.68 -24.16
C SER A 32 -20.38 -6.60 -24.09
N PRO A 33 -20.52 -7.81 -23.51
CA PRO A 33 -19.42 -8.78 -23.47
C PRO A 33 -18.96 -9.22 -24.87
N GLU A 34 -19.88 -9.37 -25.82
CA GLU A 34 -19.62 -9.74 -27.20
C GLU A 34 -18.85 -8.65 -27.93
N ARG A 35 -19.28 -7.39 -27.77
CA ARG A 35 -18.62 -6.25 -28.41
C ARG A 35 -17.22 -6.03 -27.84
N CYS A 36 -17.03 -6.18 -26.53
CA CYS A 36 -15.71 -6.14 -25.91
C CYS A 36 -14.81 -7.26 -26.45
N LEU A 37 -15.36 -8.46 -26.66
CA LEU A 37 -14.62 -9.59 -27.20
C LEU A 37 -14.20 -9.38 -28.65
N ASP A 38 -15.06 -8.83 -29.49
CA ASP A 38 -14.76 -8.54 -30.89
C ASP A 38 -13.68 -7.47 -31.05
N ILE A 39 -13.70 -6.44 -30.20
CA ILE A 39 -12.64 -5.41 -30.17
C ILE A 39 -11.30 -6.04 -29.74
N ILE A 40 -11.29 -6.89 -28.72
CA ILE A 40 -10.07 -7.58 -28.27
C ILE A 40 -9.54 -8.54 -29.34
N ARG A 41 -10.39 -9.29 -30.04
CA ARG A 41 -9.99 -10.16 -31.16
C ARG A 41 -9.42 -9.36 -32.33
N SER A 42 -10.02 -8.22 -32.64
CA SER A 42 -9.52 -7.31 -33.68
C SER A 42 -8.13 -6.78 -33.32
N LEU A 43 -7.89 -6.47 -32.04
CA LEU A 43 -6.56 -6.12 -31.53
C LEU A 43 -5.56 -7.30 -31.60
N GLU A 44 -5.99 -8.54 -31.38
CA GLU A 44 -5.14 -9.73 -31.54
C GLU A 44 -4.66 -9.91 -32.98
N VAL A 45 -5.54 -9.67 -33.96
CA VAL A 45 -5.22 -9.73 -35.40
C VAL A 45 -4.26 -8.60 -35.79
N GLU A 46 -4.58 -7.36 -35.43
CA GLU A 46 -3.81 -6.18 -35.85
C GLU A 46 -2.42 -6.13 -35.18
N THR A 47 -2.28 -6.70 -33.98
CA THR A 47 -0.98 -6.79 -33.28
C THR A 47 -0.19 -8.06 -33.58
N GLY A 48 -0.68 -8.92 -34.48
CA GLY A 48 0.01 -10.13 -34.94
C GLY A 48 0.11 -11.23 -33.88
N THR A 49 -0.82 -11.28 -32.92
CA THR A 49 -0.79 -12.20 -31.78
C THR A 49 -1.46 -13.55 -32.07
N ILE A 50 -2.11 -13.71 -33.23
CA ILE A 50 -2.66 -14.98 -33.72
C ILE A 50 -2.13 -15.29 -35.12
N ALA A 51 -1.58 -16.49 -35.32
CA ALA A 51 -1.38 -17.06 -36.64
C ALA A 51 -2.75 -17.37 -37.25
N SER A 52 -3.04 -16.77 -38.40
CA SER A 52 -4.24 -17.01 -39.20
C SER A 52 -4.52 -18.51 -39.35
N ALA A 53 -5.52 -19.02 -38.62
CA ALA A 53 -6.08 -20.34 -38.89
C ALA A 53 -7.02 -20.20 -40.08
N SER A 54 -6.51 -20.50 -41.28
CA SER A 54 -7.37 -20.71 -42.44
C SER A 54 -8.13 -22.02 -42.27
N THR A 55 -9.44 -21.93 -42.37
CA THR A 55 -10.37 -23.02 -42.64
C THR A 55 -9.87 -23.88 -43.81
N ALA A 56 -9.57 -25.16 -43.58
CA ALA A 56 -9.56 -26.18 -44.65
C ALA A 56 -9.65 -27.61 -44.09
N THR A 57 -10.61 -28.31 -44.66
CA THR A 57 -11.01 -29.71 -44.51
C THR A 57 -9.96 -30.75 -44.92
N ALA A 58 -10.09 -31.93 -44.29
CA ALA A 58 -9.86 -33.29 -44.82
C ALA A 58 -8.44 -33.88 -45.00
N SER A 59 -8.30 -35.06 -44.38
CA SER A 59 -7.72 -36.30 -44.94
C SER A 59 -6.19 -36.58 -44.83
N THR A 60 -5.92 -37.76 -44.26
CA THR A 60 -4.87 -38.76 -44.57
C THR A 60 -3.36 -38.43 -44.60
N ALA A 61 -2.64 -39.24 -43.79
CA ALA A 61 -1.43 -40.02 -44.12
C ALA A 61 -0.01 -39.53 -43.73
N SER A 62 0.67 -40.44 -43.01
CA SER A 62 2.07 -40.91 -43.13
C SER A 62 3.27 -39.96 -43.28
N LYS A 63 4.23 -40.15 -42.34
CA LYS A 63 5.70 -40.09 -42.43
C LYS A 63 6.34 -39.55 -43.73
N LYS A 64 7.18 -38.51 -43.60
CA LYS A 64 8.63 -38.56 -43.94
C LYS A 64 9.40 -37.32 -43.47
N LYS A 65 10.64 -37.56 -43.01
CA LYS A 65 11.68 -36.56 -42.71
C LYS A 65 12.19 -35.91 -43.99
N GLY A 66 12.39 -34.59 -43.97
CA GLY A 66 13.16 -33.83 -44.94
C GLY A 66 13.57 -32.48 -44.37
N LYS A 67 14.88 -32.25 -44.22
CA LYS A 67 15.48 -30.94 -43.92
C LYS A 67 15.41 -30.10 -45.21
N SER A 68 14.77 -28.94 -45.15
CA SER A 68 14.89 -27.89 -46.16
C SER A 68 14.77 -26.52 -45.48
N SER A 69 15.74 -25.67 -45.74
CA SER A 69 15.83 -24.27 -45.32
C SER A 69 14.98 -23.41 -46.24
N THR A 70 13.92 -22.81 -45.70
CA THR A 70 13.11 -21.79 -46.39
C THR A 70 12.80 -20.62 -45.46
N SER A 71 13.20 -19.43 -45.90
CA SER A 71 13.02 -18.13 -45.27
C SER A 71 11.55 -17.73 -45.19
N THR A 72 11.04 -17.53 -43.97
CA THR A 72 9.70 -17.01 -43.70
C THR A 72 9.65 -15.48 -43.86
N PRO A 73 8.59 -14.88 -44.43
CA PRO A 73 8.46 -13.42 -44.56
C PRO A 73 8.29 -12.77 -43.17
N ALA A 74 8.90 -11.61 -42.98
CA ALA A 74 8.88 -10.88 -41.71
C ALA A 74 7.47 -10.34 -41.41
N GLN A 75 6.74 -11.01 -40.51
CA GLN A 75 5.63 -10.39 -39.77
C GLN A 75 6.20 -9.34 -38.81
N THR A 76 5.81 -8.09 -39.02
CA THR A 76 6.19 -6.94 -38.19
C THR A 76 5.61 -7.13 -36.78
N LYS A 77 6.48 -7.35 -35.79
CA LYS A 77 6.09 -7.54 -34.39
C LYS A 77 5.79 -6.19 -33.73
N MET A 78 4.82 -6.17 -32.82
CA MET A 78 4.50 -5.01 -31.97
C MET A 78 5.78 -4.44 -31.34
N THR A 79 6.08 -3.16 -31.59
CA THR A 79 7.28 -2.50 -31.08
C THR A 79 6.93 -1.54 -29.94
N ARG A 80 7.93 -1.19 -29.13
CA ARG A 80 7.80 -0.20 -28.05
C ARG A 80 7.24 1.15 -28.56
N VAL A 81 7.67 1.58 -29.74
CA VAL A 81 7.25 2.85 -30.35
C VAL A 81 5.75 2.85 -30.65
N ILE A 82 5.21 1.74 -31.16
CA ILE A 82 3.78 1.58 -31.49
C ILE A 82 2.93 1.51 -30.19
N LEU A 83 3.42 0.87 -29.14
CA LEU A 83 2.73 0.82 -27.84
C LEU A 83 2.63 2.20 -27.18
N GLU A 84 3.68 3.00 -27.29
CA GLU A 84 3.73 4.36 -26.75
C GLU A 84 2.88 5.32 -27.61
N SER A 85 2.92 5.24 -28.95
CA SER A 85 2.16 6.12 -29.84
C SER A 85 0.64 5.89 -29.78
N THR A 86 0.21 4.63 -29.64
CA THR A 86 -1.22 4.26 -29.64
C THR A 86 -1.84 4.25 -28.24
N SER A 87 -1.02 4.25 -27.16
CA SER A 87 -1.46 4.08 -25.77
C SER A 87 -2.32 2.83 -25.51
N ILE A 88 -2.30 1.86 -26.44
CA ILE A 88 -3.22 0.71 -26.40
C ILE A 88 -3.05 -0.16 -25.16
N GLY A 89 -1.81 -0.31 -24.67
CA GLY A 89 -1.53 -1.03 -23.42
C GLY A 89 -2.19 -0.39 -22.19
N ILE A 90 -2.29 0.94 -22.16
CA ILE A 90 -2.98 1.69 -21.10
C ILE A 90 -4.50 1.50 -21.23
N HIS A 91 -5.03 1.55 -22.46
CA HIS A 91 -6.47 1.41 -22.72
C HIS A 91 -6.97 0.01 -22.31
N VAL A 92 -6.30 -1.06 -22.74
CA VAL A 92 -6.64 -2.44 -22.34
C VAL A 92 -6.50 -2.64 -20.82
N THR A 93 -5.46 -2.07 -20.20
CA THR A 93 -5.27 -2.15 -18.73
C THR A 93 -6.38 -1.44 -17.95
N LYS A 94 -6.89 -0.30 -18.44
CA LYS A 94 -8.02 0.41 -17.81
C LYS A 94 -9.32 -0.39 -17.95
N SER A 95 -9.59 -0.93 -19.14
CA SER A 95 -10.80 -1.72 -19.42
C SER A 95 -10.88 -3.02 -18.61
N MET A 96 -9.74 -3.61 -18.27
CA MET A 96 -9.63 -4.82 -17.43
C MET A 96 -10.30 -4.70 -16.04
N ARG A 97 -10.35 -3.51 -15.46
CA ARG A 97 -11.05 -3.29 -14.16
C ARG A 97 -12.56 -3.43 -14.33
N SER A 98 -13.09 -2.92 -15.43
CA SER A 98 -14.51 -3.00 -15.75
C SER A 98 -14.92 -4.42 -16.13
N PHE A 99 -14.14 -5.14 -16.95
CA PHE A 99 -14.43 -6.53 -17.29
C PHE A 99 -14.58 -7.41 -16.04
N LYS A 100 -13.67 -7.26 -15.07
CA LYS A 100 -13.73 -7.98 -13.78
C LYS A 100 -14.93 -7.57 -12.92
N ARG A 101 -15.42 -6.33 -13.04
CA ARG A 101 -16.63 -5.85 -12.34
C ARG A 101 -17.87 -6.47 -12.98
N TYR A 102 -18.04 -6.34 -14.29
CA TYR A 102 -19.22 -6.85 -15.01
C TYR A 102 -19.31 -8.37 -15.02
N ARG A 103 -18.19 -9.09 -15.06
CA ARG A 103 -18.17 -10.55 -14.86
C ARG A 103 -18.90 -11.01 -13.58
N ARG A 104 -18.86 -10.22 -12.49
CA ARG A 104 -19.48 -10.60 -11.20
C ARG A 104 -21.00 -10.45 -11.19
N THR A 105 -21.55 -9.66 -12.11
CA THR A 105 -22.96 -9.25 -12.12
C THR A 105 -23.69 -9.67 -13.39
N SER A 106 -22.96 -10.06 -14.45
CA SER A 106 -23.50 -10.47 -15.75
C SER A 106 -23.87 -11.96 -15.77
N PRO A 107 -24.95 -12.35 -16.49
CA PRO A 107 -25.27 -13.75 -16.75
C PRO A 107 -24.21 -14.42 -17.64
N ASP A 108 -23.61 -13.69 -18.59
CA ASP A 108 -22.62 -14.19 -19.55
C ASP A 108 -21.18 -14.23 -19.00
N GLN A 109 -20.98 -14.87 -17.85
CA GLN A 109 -19.68 -14.94 -17.18
C GLN A 109 -18.60 -15.62 -18.04
N ALA A 110 -18.98 -16.55 -18.90
CA ALA A 110 -18.07 -17.26 -19.81
C ALA A 110 -17.43 -16.32 -20.83
N VAL A 111 -18.21 -15.43 -21.44
CA VAL A 111 -17.72 -14.45 -22.43
C VAL A 111 -16.78 -13.45 -21.76
N TRP A 112 -17.14 -12.98 -20.56
CA TRP A 112 -16.26 -12.10 -19.78
C TRP A 112 -14.94 -12.76 -19.38
N ASN A 113 -14.93 -14.05 -19.06
CA ASN A 113 -13.69 -14.76 -18.78
C ASN A 113 -12.80 -14.87 -20.03
N ASP A 114 -13.37 -15.07 -21.23
CA ASP A 114 -12.61 -15.08 -22.50
C ASP A 114 -12.01 -13.70 -22.80
N VAL A 115 -12.79 -12.62 -22.65
CA VAL A 115 -12.32 -11.22 -22.80
C VAL A 115 -11.14 -10.93 -21.87
N ILE A 116 -11.25 -11.32 -20.59
CA ILE A 116 -10.21 -11.12 -19.58
C ILE A 116 -8.94 -11.92 -19.93
N GLN A 117 -9.10 -13.19 -20.31
CA GLN A 117 -7.97 -14.07 -20.62
C GLN A 117 -7.18 -13.56 -21.84
N ARG A 118 -7.87 -13.16 -22.90
CA ARG A 118 -7.26 -12.61 -24.12
C ARG A 118 -6.59 -11.27 -23.87
N SER A 119 -7.24 -10.40 -23.10
CA SER A 119 -6.65 -9.11 -22.69
C SER A 119 -5.36 -9.30 -21.88
N ASP A 120 -5.33 -10.25 -20.94
CA ASP A 120 -4.13 -10.57 -20.16
C ASP A 120 -3.01 -11.17 -21.06
N ALA A 121 -3.36 -11.96 -22.07
CA ALA A 121 -2.41 -12.52 -23.04
C ALA A 121 -1.78 -11.45 -23.94
N LEU A 122 -2.58 -10.49 -24.43
CA LEU A 122 -2.10 -9.34 -25.20
C LEU A 122 -1.13 -8.47 -24.38
N LEU A 123 -1.54 -8.08 -23.16
CA LEU A 123 -0.70 -7.27 -22.27
C LEU A 123 0.62 -7.98 -21.94
N SER A 124 0.59 -9.29 -21.75
CA SER A 124 1.80 -10.11 -21.53
C SER A 124 2.72 -10.11 -22.74
N THR A 125 2.15 -10.24 -23.94
CA THR A 125 2.90 -10.23 -25.21
C THR A 125 3.55 -8.87 -25.46
N TRP A 126 2.82 -7.79 -25.24
CA TRP A 126 3.32 -6.42 -25.39
C TRP A 126 4.39 -6.08 -24.35
N THR A 127 4.25 -6.56 -23.11
CA THR A 127 5.26 -6.38 -22.05
C THR A 127 6.59 -7.06 -22.44
N ASN A 128 6.54 -8.27 -22.99
CA ASN A 128 7.73 -8.99 -23.44
C ASN A 128 8.43 -8.31 -24.63
N ALA A 129 7.69 -7.59 -25.48
CA ALA A 129 8.25 -6.84 -26.60
C ALA A 129 9.04 -5.58 -26.16
N VAL A 130 8.76 -5.03 -24.97
CA VAL A 130 9.40 -3.82 -24.44
C VAL A 130 10.75 -4.10 -23.76
N ILE A 131 11.04 -5.36 -23.36
CA ILE A 131 12.15 -5.71 -22.46
C ILE A 131 13.51 -5.95 -23.18
N LYS A 132 13.61 -5.91 -24.51
CA LYS A 132 14.93 -6.04 -25.20
C LYS A 132 15.52 -4.69 -25.64
N PRO A 133 16.61 -4.24 -25.00
CA PRO A 133 17.77 -3.78 -25.78
C PRO A 133 19.15 -4.21 -25.20
N ALA A 134 20.18 -3.94 -26.02
CA ALA A 134 21.52 -4.52 -26.11
C ALA A 134 22.57 -4.18 -25.01
N THR A 135 23.44 -5.18 -24.76
CA THR A 135 24.88 -5.17 -24.39
C THR A 135 25.48 -4.11 -23.45
N SER A 136 26.10 -4.52 -22.34
CA SER A 136 27.57 -4.78 -22.23
C SER A 136 28.06 -4.91 -20.76
N ASN A 137 29.07 -5.76 -20.57
CA ASN A 137 29.69 -6.21 -19.32
C ASN A 137 30.32 -5.11 -18.44
N LYS A 138 30.14 -5.20 -17.11
CA LYS A 138 31.25 -5.23 -16.13
C LYS A 138 30.81 -5.75 -14.76
N LYS A 139 31.62 -6.67 -14.23
CA LYS A 139 31.47 -7.46 -13.01
C LYS A 139 31.30 -6.60 -11.74
N GLY A 140 30.35 -6.98 -10.89
CA GLY A 140 30.22 -6.55 -9.50
C GLY A 140 29.02 -7.22 -8.83
N ASN A 141 29.30 -8.23 -8.00
CA ASN A 141 28.43 -8.99 -7.08
C ASN A 141 26.95 -9.19 -7.46
N ALA A 142 26.64 -10.42 -7.84
CA ALA A 142 25.29 -10.94 -7.98
C ALA A 142 24.62 -11.03 -6.59
N ASP A 143 23.66 -10.14 -6.32
CA ASP A 143 22.37 -10.51 -5.72
C ASP A 143 21.39 -9.31 -5.73
N ALA A 144 20.77 -9.05 -6.87
CA ALA A 144 19.51 -8.29 -6.97
C ALA A 144 19.04 -8.24 -8.42
N SER A 145 18.16 -9.15 -8.83
CA SER A 145 17.03 -8.89 -9.74
C SER A 145 16.35 -10.20 -10.16
N ALA A 146 15.76 -10.90 -9.19
CA ALA A 146 14.63 -11.75 -9.49
C ALA A 146 13.38 -10.87 -9.31
N GLU A 147 12.90 -10.23 -10.38
CA GLU A 147 11.55 -9.67 -10.35
C GLU A 147 10.57 -10.85 -10.23
N ASN A 148 10.14 -11.08 -9.00
CA ASN A 148 9.16 -12.11 -8.67
C ASN A 148 7.85 -11.71 -9.35
N LYS A 149 7.42 -12.46 -10.37
CA LYS A 149 6.12 -12.30 -11.06
C LYS A 149 4.90 -12.32 -10.12
N ASP A 150 5.10 -12.67 -8.86
CA ASP A 150 4.11 -12.68 -7.79
C ASP A 150 4.02 -11.40 -6.95
N ASP A 151 4.87 -10.39 -7.17
CA ASP A 151 4.87 -9.16 -6.36
C ASP A 151 3.81 -8.13 -6.80
N LYS A 152 2.55 -8.43 -6.51
CA LYS A 152 1.40 -7.59 -6.87
C LYS A 152 1.20 -6.42 -5.88
N PRO A 153 0.72 -5.25 -6.33
CA PRO A 153 0.26 -4.19 -5.42
C PRO A 153 -0.83 -4.72 -4.49
N ASN A 154 -0.87 -4.18 -3.28
CA ASN A 154 -1.81 -4.54 -2.22
C ASN A 154 -1.71 -6.00 -1.77
N SER A 155 -0.49 -6.56 -1.77
CA SER A 155 -0.20 -7.91 -1.27
C SER A 155 0.97 -7.88 -0.28
N LEU A 156 0.91 -8.76 0.74
CA LEU A 156 2.01 -8.92 1.70
C LEU A 156 3.22 -9.62 1.05
N PRO A 157 4.45 -9.26 1.45
CA PRO A 157 5.64 -9.98 1.01
C PRO A 157 5.65 -11.37 1.66
N LYS A 158 5.92 -12.40 0.87
CA LYS A 158 5.95 -13.81 1.31
C LYS A 158 7.32 -14.23 1.84
N THR A 159 8.38 -13.57 1.42
CA THR A 159 9.77 -13.91 1.77
C THR A 159 10.59 -12.67 2.14
N ASN A 160 11.65 -12.86 2.93
CA ASN A 160 12.55 -11.77 3.30
C ASN A 160 13.25 -11.15 2.08
N THR A 161 13.58 -11.95 1.06
CA THR A 161 14.17 -11.47 -0.20
C THR A 161 13.21 -10.54 -0.94
N GLN A 162 11.95 -10.94 -1.07
CA GLN A 162 10.91 -10.07 -1.67
C GLN A 162 10.75 -8.79 -0.84
N TYR A 163 10.70 -8.91 0.48
CA TYR A 163 10.50 -7.75 1.34
C TYR A 163 11.68 -6.77 1.28
N ARG A 164 12.91 -7.29 1.27
CA ARG A 164 14.13 -6.51 1.06
C ARG A 164 14.09 -5.75 -0.26
N ALA A 165 13.68 -6.41 -1.35
CA ALA A 165 13.54 -5.76 -2.66
C ALA A 165 12.54 -4.59 -2.62
N ARG A 166 11.40 -4.76 -1.93
CA ARG A 166 10.41 -3.68 -1.73
C ARG A 166 10.97 -2.53 -0.90
N LEU A 167 11.69 -2.81 0.19
CA LEU A 167 12.34 -1.79 1.02
C LEU A 167 13.34 -0.96 0.19
N VAL A 168 14.15 -1.61 -0.65
CA VAL A 168 15.07 -0.93 -1.58
C VAL A 168 14.31 -0.10 -2.62
N LYS A 169 13.27 -0.65 -3.25
CA LYS A 169 12.42 0.04 -4.24
C LYS A 169 11.88 1.37 -3.70
N TYR A 170 11.41 1.38 -2.45
CA TYR A 170 10.86 2.58 -1.81
C TYR A 170 11.88 3.41 -1.04
N LYS A 171 13.18 3.11 -1.17
CA LYS A 171 14.28 3.81 -0.48
C LYS A 171 14.09 3.82 1.03
N ALA A 172 13.49 2.76 1.58
CA ALA A 172 13.29 2.59 3.00
C ALA A 172 14.59 2.08 3.65
N GLU A 173 14.94 2.67 4.79
CA GLU A 173 16.05 2.21 5.62
C GLU A 173 15.81 0.76 6.09
N ILE A 174 16.79 -0.11 5.87
CA ILE A 174 16.75 -1.50 6.33
C ILE A 174 17.44 -1.55 7.71
N TYR A 175 16.65 -1.32 8.76
CA TYR A 175 17.17 -1.31 10.13
C TYR A 175 17.45 -2.71 10.67
N LYS A 176 16.69 -3.71 10.22
CA LYS A 176 16.93 -5.14 10.52
C LYS A 176 17.26 -5.89 9.25
N ASP A 177 18.34 -6.66 9.28
CA ASP A 177 18.78 -7.52 8.19
C ASP A 177 19.04 -8.95 8.71
N PRO A 178 18.26 -9.97 8.30
CA PRO A 178 17.13 -9.87 7.37
C PRO A 178 15.96 -9.07 7.96
N PRO A 179 15.15 -8.40 7.11
CA PRO A 179 13.98 -7.67 7.58
C PRO A 179 12.96 -8.67 8.17
N VAL A 180 12.24 -8.25 9.20
CA VAL A 180 11.17 -9.05 9.82
C VAL A 180 9.91 -8.90 8.98
N LEU A 181 9.35 -10.00 8.49
CA LEU A 181 8.12 -9.98 7.72
C LEU A 181 7.00 -9.22 8.47
N PRO A 182 6.15 -8.47 7.74
CA PRO A 182 5.01 -7.82 8.34
C PRO A 182 4.04 -8.85 8.96
N PRO A 183 3.20 -8.43 9.91
CA PRO A 183 2.12 -9.26 10.40
C PRO A 183 1.24 -9.77 9.25
N VAL A 184 0.63 -10.95 9.46
CA VAL A 184 -0.35 -11.50 8.51
C VAL A 184 -1.51 -10.53 8.30
N THR A 185 -2.19 -10.67 7.16
CA THR A 185 -3.35 -9.80 6.84
C THR A 185 -4.37 -9.84 7.96
N MET A 186 -4.74 -8.65 8.42
CA MET A 186 -5.60 -8.47 9.58
C MET A 186 -7.07 -8.42 9.17
N SER A 187 -7.93 -9.07 9.95
CA SER A 187 -9.39 -8.96 9.76
C SER A 187 -9.90 -7.70 10.47
N ILE A 188 -10.83 -7.01 9.82
CA ILE A 188 -11.53 -5.84 10.38
C ILE A 188 -12.96 -6.25 10.64
N GLU A 189 -13.46 -5.95 11.83
CA GLU A 189 -14.87 -6.21 12.17
C GLU A 189 -15.79 -5.32 11.31
N PRO A 190 -16.89 -5.85 10.77
CA PRO A 190 -17.73 -5.12 9.80
C PRO A 190 -18.47 -3.95 10.43
N GLN A 191 -18.76 -4.01 11.72
CA GLN A 191 -19.48 -2.97 12.45
C GLN A 191 -18.53 -2.21 13.38
N LYS A 192 -18.68 -0.89 13.40
CA LYS A 192 -18.00 -0.04 14.38
C LYS A 192 -18.70 -0.13 15.72
N VAL A 193 -17.92 -0.12 16.79
CA VAL A 193 -18.44 0.01 18.16
C VAL A 193 -18.59 1.48 18.56
N ALA A 194 -19.21 1.74 19.71
CA ALA A 194 -19.38 3.10 20.22
C ALA A 194 -18.04 3.84 20.44
N LEU A 195 -18.11 5.17 20.48
CA LEU A 195 -16.95 6.01 20.82
C LEU A 195 -16.49 5.79 22.27
N PRO A 196 -15.19 6.02 22.56
CA PRO A 196 -14.67 5.86 23.91
C PRO A 196 -15.28 6.87 24.88
N LYS A 197 -15.32 6.49 26.16
CA LYS A 197 -15.70 7.38 27.26
C LYS A 197 -14.45 8.01 27.86
N ARG A 198 -14.51 9.30 28.18
CA ARG A 198 -13.44 10.02 28.89
C ARG A 198 -13.79 10.14 30.37
N ASN A 199 -12.86 9.78 31.23
CA ASN A 199 -12.96 10.09 32.66
C ASN A 199 -12.70 11.59 32.86
N ALA A 200 -13.67 12.32 33.43
CA ALA A 200 -13.57 13.77 33.62
C ALA A 200 -12.44 14.20 34.57
N LYS A 201 -12.06 13.35 35.53
CA LYS A 201 -11.02 13.65 36.52
C LYS A 201 -9.63 13.27 36.02
N THR A 202 -9.46 12.08 35.48
CA THR A 202 -8.13 11.56 35.08
C THR A 202 -7.78 11.89 33.62
N GLY A 203 -8.78 12.19 32.80
CA GLY A 203 -8.63 12.33 31.35
C GLY A 203 -8.45 11.01 30.61
N GLU A 204 -8.43 9.88 31.31
CA GLU A 204 -8.23 8.56 30.71
C GLU A 204 -9.43 8.17 29.83
N LEU A 205 -9.11 7.53 28.71
CA LEU A 205 -10.07 7.01 27.75
C LEU A 205 -10.32 5.53 28.03
N THR A 206 -11.60 5.14 28.04
CA THR A 206 -12.03 3.75 28.10
C THR A 206 -12.77 3.39 26.82
N PHE A 207 -12.41 2.25 26.24
CA PHE A 207 -12.91 1.84 24.93
C PHE A 207 -13.89 0.69 25.08
N PRO A 208 -15.01 0.69 24.34
CA PRO A 208 -15.94 -0.42 24.37
C PRO A 208 -15.32 -1.68 23.73
N PRO A 209 -15.72 -2.88 24.21
CA PRO A 209 -15.25 -4.15 23.68
C PRO A 209 -15.71 -4.38 22.24
N GLY A 210 -14.93 -5.17 21.50
CA GLY A 210 -15.32 -5.74 20.20
C GLY A 210 -15.69 -7.22 20.32
N ASN A 211 -15.66 -7.96 19.22
CA ASN A 211 -15.97 -9.39 19.21
C ASN A 211 -14.83 -10.27 19.75
N ASN A 212 -13.59 -9.77 19.73
CA ASN A 212 -12.43 -10.51 20.19
C ASN A 212 -12.24 -10.47 21.73
N ALA A 213 -12.46 -11.60 22.40
CA ALA A 213 -12.37 -11.72 23.86
C ALA A 213 -10.98 -11.40 24.43
N ASP A 214 -9.89 -11.74 23.74
CA ASP A 214 -8.53 -11.48 24.22
C ASP A 214 -8.16 -10.00 24.12
N THR A 215 -8.63 -9.33 23.07
CA THR A 215 -8.55 -7.87 22.98
C THR A 215 -9.32 -7.22 24.12
N ASN A 216 -10.53 -7.69 24.41
CA ASN A 216 -11.38 -7.16 25.48
C ASN A 216 -10.75 -7.28 26.88
N LYS A 217 -9.98 -8.35 27.14
CA LYS A 217 -9.20 -8.48 28.40
C LYS A 217 -8.15 -7.37 28.52
N LEU A 218 -7.43 -7.08 27.43
CA LEU A 218 -6.38 -6.07 27.41
C LEU A 218 -6.90 -4.63 27.52
N LEU A 219 -8.15 -4.37 27.12
CA LEU A 219 -8.77 -3.04 27.25
C LEU A 219 -8.86 -2.54 28.69
N LYS A 220 -8.84 -3.44 29.67
CA LYS A 220 -8.81 -3.09 31.10
C LYS A 220 -7.55 -2.34 31.51
N ASP A 221 -6.47 -2.48 30.75
CA ASP A 221 -5.19 -1.82 31.02
C ASP A 221 -4.88 -0.70 30.01
N PHE A 222 -5.70 -0.56 28.96
CA PHE A 222 -5.48 0.37 27.84
C PHE A 222 -6.21 1.70 28.06
N HIS A 223 -5.50 2.65 28.68
CA HIS A 223 -6.04 3.94 29.08
C HIS A 223 -5.14 5.12 28.65
N PRO A 224 -5.02 5.40 27.34
CA PRO A 224 -4.46 6.68 26.87
C PRO A 224 -5.31 7.84 27.41
N ASN A 225 -4.70 9.01 27.63
CA ASN A 225 -5.40 10.20 28.13
C ASN A 225 -5.46 11.35 27.11
N ARG A 226 -4.97 11.11 25.89
CA ARG A 226 -5.07 12.01 24.74
C ARG A 226 -5.83 11.36 23.59
N THR A 227 -6.82 12.05 23.05
CA THR A 227 -7.52 11.64 21.83
C THR A 227 -6.61 11.80 20.61
N PRO A 228 -6.92 11.17 19.47
CA PRO A 228 -6.22 11.44 18.21
C PRO A 228 -6.19 12.94 17.87
N GLN A 229 -7.31 13.66 18.03
CA GLN A 229 -7.37 15.10 17.83
C GLN A 229 -6.35 15.85 18.70
N GLU A 230 -6.32 15.57 20.01
CA GLU A 230 -5.39 16.25 20.92
C GLU A 230 -3.93 15.93 20.57
N VAL A 231 -3.62 14.71 20.12
CA VAL A 231 -2.27 14.33 19.68
C VAL A 231 -1.85 15.08 18.41
N LEU A 232 -2.78 15.30 17.48
CA LEU A 232 -2.57 16.08 16.26
C LEU A 232 -2.36 17.56 16.58
N GLU A 233 -3.28 18.16 17.34
CA GLU A 233 -3.25 19.57 17.75
C GLU A 233 -2.01 19.91 18.57
N ALA A 234 -1.56 18.99 19.43
CA ALA A 234 -0.33 19.18 20.20
C ALA A 234 0.93 19.25 19.32
N GLY A 235 0.89 18.71 18.09
CA GLY A 235 2.07 18.57 17.26
C GLY A 235 2.94 17.41 17.74
N SER A 236 2.69 16.23 17.18
CA SER A 236 3.36 15.00 17.66
C SER A 236 4.46 14.49 16.73
N PHE A 237 4.34 14.69 15.42
CA PHE A 237 5.10 13.90 14.44
C PHE A 237 5.96 14.74 13.48
N GLY A 238 6.36 15.92 13.95
CA GLY A 238 7.26 16.82 13.24
C GLY A 238 6.75 17.29 11.88
N GLY A 239 5.44 17.27 11.64
CA GLY A 239 4.87 17.69 10.36
C GLY A 239 4.65 16.58 9.33
N THR A 240 5.10 15.34 9.60
CA THR A 240 5.40 14.37 8.52
C THR A 240 4.60 13.08 8.57
N TYR A 241 3.67 12.93 9.52
CA TYR A 241 3.04 11.64 9.77
C TYR A 241 2.28 11.14 8.54
N PHE A 242 1.42 11.96 7.96
CA PHE A 242 0.60 11.65 6.80
C PHE A 242 1.19 12.18 5.49
N ARG A 243 2.52 12.32 5.39
CA ARG A 243 3.20 12.63 4.11
C ARG A 243 2.99 11.50 3.09
N PRO A 244 3.15 11.73 1.78
CA PRO A 244 3.08 10.64 0.81
C PRO A 244 4.16 9.59 1.08
N ILE A 245 3.80 8.30 1.04
CA ILE A 245 4.73 7.19 1.26
C ILE A 245 4.56 6.10 0.21
N GLY A 246 5.65 5.45 -0.16
CA GLY A 246 5.61 4.10 -0.70
C GLY A 246 5.73 3.11 0.44
N SER A 247 4.78 2.18 0.58
CA SER A 247 4.85 1.14 1.60
C SER A 247 5.48 -0.14 1.06
N SER A 248 6.52 -0.60 1.72
CA SER A 248 7.16 -1.88 1.42
C SER A 248 6.31 -3.06 1.88
N VAL A 249 5.40 -2.84 2.83
CA VAL A 249 4.45 -3.86 3.33
C VAL A 249 3.38 -4.16 2.29
N THR A 250 2.72 -3.14 1.73
CA THR A 250 1.62 -3.33 0.77
C THR A 250 2.04 -3.24 -0.70
N ASN A 251 3.26 -2.76 -0.97
CA ASN A 251 3.76 -2.45 -2.32
C ASN A 251 2.88 -1.43 -3.06
N VAL A 252 2.33 -0.46 -2.32
CA VAL A 252 1.46 0.62 -2.81
C VAL A 252 2.06 1.97 -2.46
N TYR A 253 1.83 2.96 -3.32
CA TYR A 253 2.11 4.37 -3.03
C TYR A 253 0.84 5.07 -2.53
N TYR A 254 0.88 5.61 -1.32
CA TYR A 254 -0.24 6.28 -0.68
C TYR A 254 -0.08 7.81 -0.77
N LYS A 255 -1.14 8.49 -1.23
CA LYS A 255 -1.22 9.95 -1.21
C LYS A 255 -1.76 10.44 0.13
N SER A 256 -1.26 11.59 0.59
CA SER A 256 -1.68 12.21 1.84
C SER A 256 -3.19 12.47 1.92
N SER A 257 -3.78 13.03 0.87
CA SER A 257 -5.21 13.39 0.84
C SER A 257 -6.12 12.17 1.02
N GLU A 258 -5.83 11.09 0.30
CA GLU A 258 -6.60 9.83 0.33
C GLU A 258 -6.54 9.20 1.73
N VAL A 259 -5.36 9.16 2.35
CA VAL A 259 -5.18 8.57 3.69
C VAL A 259 -5.81 9.44 4.77
N ILE A 260 -5.67 10.76 4.69
CA ILE A 260 -6.29 11.68 5.65
C ILE A 260 -7.80 11.54 5.62
N GLN A 261 -8.41 11.53 4.43
CA GLN A 261 -9.85 11.37 4.27
C GLN A 261 -10.37 10.05 4.83
N ASP A 262 -9.60 8.97 4.69
CA ASP A 262 -9.97 7.66 5.19
C ASP A 262 -9.73 7.50 6.71
N THR A 263 -8.70 8.13 7.26
CA THR A 263 -8.22 7.87 8.63
C THR A 263 -8.68 8.91 9.65
N LEU A 264 -8.81 10.18 9.27
CA LEU A 264 -9.07 11.28 10.19
C LEU A 264 -10.48 11.83 10.01
N SER A 265 -11.13 12.21 11.12
CA SER A 265 -12.35 12.99 11.03
C SER A 265 -12.03 14.45 10.65
N PRO A 266 -12.81 15.10 9.76
CA PRO A 266 -12.56 16.47 9.32
C PRO A 266 -12.47 17.49 10.46
N GLU A 267 -13.29 17.32 11.51
CA GLU A 267 -13.31 18.20 12.67
C GLU A 267 -12.01 18.17 13.49
N TRP A 268 -11.22 17.09 13.42
CA TRP A 268 -9.93 16.99 14.12
C TRP A 268 -8.83 17.85 13.49
N ILE A 269 -9.01 18.23 12.23
CA ILE A 269 -8.00 18.94 11.44
C ILE A 269 -8.45 20.33 10.99
N GLN A 270 -9.68 20.74 11.33
CA GLN A 270 -10.27 22.01 10.88
C GLN A 270 -9.45 23.25 11.25
N ASN A 271 -8.74 23.21 12.38
CA ASN A 271 -7.94 24.33 12.90
C ASN A 271 -6.43 24.10 12.71
N LEU A 272 -6.03 23.11 11.90
CA LEU A 272 -4.63 22.77 11.69
C LEU A 272 -4.13 23.21 10.32
N ASP A 273 -2.90 23.71 10.27
CA ASP A 273 -2.15 23.79 9.01
C ASP A 273 -1.74 22.37 8.60
N VAL A 274 -2.60 21.70 7.84
CA VAL A 274 -2.43 20.31 7.39
C VAL A 274 -1.09 20.12 6.65
N ASN A 275 -0.70 21.09 5.82
CA ASN A 275 0.53 21.02 5.03
C ASN A 275 1.78 21.06 5.90
N ARG A 276 1.77 21.92 6.92
CA ARG A 276 2.90 22.06 7.86
C ARG A 276 2.91 20.96 8.92
N MET A 277 1.75 20.56 9.43
CA MET A 277 1.63 19.73 10.63
C MET A 277 1.47 18.25 10.33
N LEU A 278 0.95 17.87 9.17
CA LEU A 278 0.58 16.49 8.87
C LEU A 278 1.25 15.91 7.62
N THR A 279 1.33 16.68 6.53
CA THR A 279 1.69 16.14 5.19
C THR A 279 3.06 16.60 4.69
N SER A 280 3.83 17.33 5.49
CA SER A 280 5.16 17.79 5.11
C SER A 280 6.08 16.60 4.80
N THR A 281 6.87 16.71 3.74
CA THR A 281 7.92 15.72 3.43
C THR A 281 9.16 15.90 4.30
N THR A 282 9.28 17.05 4.98
CA THR A 282 10.45 17.41 5.79
C THR A 282 10.08 17.50 7.26
N TYR A 283 10.83 16.81 8.11
CA TYR A 283 10.60 16.82 9.56
C TYR A 283 11.01 18.15 10.18
N ARG A 284 10.13 18.75 10.99
CA ARG A 284 10.32 20.03 11.66
C ARG A 284 10.13 19.88 13.16
N ASN A 285 11.22 19.95 13.93
CA ASN A 285 11.17 19.84 15.38
C ASN A 285 10.29 20.93 16.03
N ALA A 286 10.24 22.12 15.43
CA ALA A 286 9.41 23.23 15.91
C ALA A 286 7.89 22.99 15.80
N VAL A 287 7.47 21.98 15.02
CA VAL A 287 6.06 21.54 15.01
C VAL A 287 5.75 20.71 16.26
N ASN A 288 6.74 20.07 16.88
CA ASN A 288 6.51 19.21 18.01
C ASN A 288 6.27 20.00 19.30
N LYS A 289 5.32 19.55 20.12
CA LYS A 289 5.02 20.10 21.46
C LYS A 289 6.26 20.35 22.32
N TYR A 290 7.22 19.42 22.29
CA TYR A 290 8.44 19.48 23.10
C TYR A 290 9.67 19.93 22.30
N GLY A 291 9.51 20.39 21.06
CA GLY A 291 10.59 21.00 20.27
C GLY A 291 11.73 20.06 19.88
N VAL A 292 11.57 18.73 20.00
CA VAL A 292 12.63 17.75 19.76
C VAL A 292 12.22 16.73 18.71
N LYS A 293 13.19 16.24 17.92
CA LYS A 293 13.00 15.10 17.03
C LYS A 293 12.81 13.83 17.85
N CYS A 294 11.80 13.05 17.48
CA CYS A 294 11.47 11.79 18.13
C CYS A 294 10.88 10.81 17.11
N GLY A 295 11.04 9.51 17.36
CA GLY A 295 10.51 8.43 16.53
C GLY A 295 11.52 7.85 15.54
N GLY A 296 11.28 6.60 15.14
CA GLY A 296 12.04 5.92 14.09
C GLY A 296 11.57 6.28 12.68
N SER A 297 12.37 5.96 11.68
CA SER A 297 12.03 6.11 10.26
C SER A 297 10.95 5.11 9.82
N LEU A 298 10.22 5.39 8.73
CA LEU A 298 9.26 4.41 8.18
C LEU A 298 9.94 3.07 7.89
N GLY A 299 11.14 3.09 7.30
CA GLY A 299 11.92 1.88 7.03
C GLY A 299 12.27 1.09 8.29
N MET A 300 12.62 1.76 9.39
CA MET A 300 12.82 1.09 10.68
C MET A 300 11.56 0.36 11.15
N TRP A 301 10.39 0.99 11.00
CA TRP A 301 9.12 0.38 11.42
C TRP A 301 8.70 -0.77 10.50
N GLU A 302 8.85 -0.61 9.19
CA GLU A 302 8.58 -1.64 8.19
C GLU A 302 9.52 -2.84 8.40
N SER A 303 10.84 -2.65 8.38
CA SER A 303 11.83 -3.72 8.55
C SER A 303 11.80 -4.40 9.93
N SER A 304 11.18 -3.77 10.94
CA SER A 304 10.96 -4.37 12.26
C SER A 304 9.69 -5.21 12.39
N GLY A 305 8.87 -5.31 11.33
CA GLY A 305 7.59 -6.03 11.36
C GLY A 305 6.52 -5.31 12.18
N TRP A 306 6.61 -3.98 12.30
CA TRP A 306 5.69 -3.20 13.15
C TRP A 306 4.50 -2.60 12.40
N ILE A 307 4.56 -2.56 11.08
CA ILE A 307 3.52 -2.05 10.18
C ILE A 307 2.68 -3.22 9.67
N ALA A 308 1.35 -3.11 9.77
CA ALA A 308 0.40 -4.05 9.18
C ALA A 308 -0.15 -3.46 7.87
N ASP A 309 -0.64 -4.31 6.97
CA ASP A 309 -1.21 -3.89 5.69
C ASP A 309 -2.46 -3.01 5.83
N CYS A 310 -3.29 -3.30 6.82
CA CYS A 310 -4.48 -2.53 7.09
C CYS A 310 -4.17 -1.10 7.55
N ASP A 311 -3.05 -0.86 8.22
CA ASP A 311 -2.62 0.44 8.75
C ASP A 311 -1.18 0.76 8.30
N PRO A 312 -0.96 1.16 7.03
CA PRO A 312 0.38 1.36 6.44
C PRO A 312 1.18 2.51 7.08
N TYR A 313 0.54 3.42 7.80
CA TYR A 313 1.20 4.46 8.60
C TYR A 313 1.43 4.01 10.05
N GLY A 314 1.07 2.79 10.42
CA GLY A 314 1.38 2.19 11.70
C GLY A 314 0.50 2.65 12.86
N TRP A 315 1.11 2.68 14.05
CA TRP A 315 0.42 2.80 15.34
C TRP A 315 -0.60 3.93 15.41
N PHE A 316 -0.24 5.16 15.01
CA PHE A 316 -1.14 6.29 15.22
C PHE A 316 -2.31 6.28 14.23
N GLN A 317 -2.11 5.76 13.00
CA GLN A 317 -3.24 5.49 12.08
C GLN A 317 -4.17 4.42 12.68
N TRP A 318 -3.60 3.34 13.21
CA TRP A 318 -4.39 2.33 13.93
C TRP A 318 -5.18 2.99 15.07
N TYR A 319 -4.55 3.85 15.87
CA TYR A 319 -5.16 4.53 17.01
C TYR A 319 -6.30 5.46 16.59
N CYS A 320 -6.15 6.22 15.50
CA CYS A 320 -7.20 7.06 14.93
C CYS A 320 -8.45 6.24 14.59
N ARG A 321 -8.27 5.12 13.89
CA ARG A 321 -9.39 4.27 13.48
C ARG A 321 -9.98 3.47 14.64
N PHE A 322 -9.13 3.02 15.58
CA PHE A 322 -9.56 2.33 16.79
C PHE A 322 -10.42 3.24 17.69
N TYR A 323 -10.03 4.51 17.80
CA TYR A 323 -10.81 5.54 18.51
C TYR A 323 -12.18 5.77 17.87
N GLN A 324 -12.27 5.75 16.54
CA GLN A 324 -13.53 5.85 15.79
C GLN A 324 -14.37 4.56 15.80
N GLY A 325 -14.04 3.59 16.66
CA GLY A 325 -14.83 2.38 16.84
C GLY A 325 -14.46 1.22 15.92
N ARG A 326 -13.43 1.33 15.07
CA ARG A 326 -12.92 0.17 14.31
C ARG A 326 -12.32 -0.85 15.28
N ARG A 327 -12.64 -2.13 15.08
CA ARG A 327 -11.97 -3.25 15.74
C ARG A 327 -11.33 -4.16 14.71
N SER A 328 -10.19 -4.75 15.06
CA SER A 328 -9.42 -5.59 14.15
C SER A 328 -8.66 -6.69 14.89
N SER A 329 -8.24 -7.72 14.16
CA SER A 329 -7.34 -8.74 14.72
C SER A 329 -5.97 -8.19 15.14
N ASP A 330 -5.60 -6.98 14.72
CA ASP A 330 -4.35 -6.32 15.11
C ASP A 330 -4.42 -5.66 16.50
N ASP A 331 -5.62 -5.47 17.05
CA ASP A 331 -5.83 -4.68 18.26
C ASP A 331 -5.04 -5.24 19.45
N GLN A 332 -5.00 -6.57 19.58
CA GLN A 332 -4.22 -7.25 20.63
C GLN A 332 -2.72 -6.88 20.56
N ARG A 333 -2.14 -6.89 19.36
CA ARG A 333 -0.72 -6.56 19.15
C ARG A 333 -0.46 -5.09 19.49
N GLN A 334 -1.32 -4.20 19.02
CA GLN A 334 -1.16 -2.75 19.20
C GLN A 334 -1.33 -2.36 20.67
N ILE A 335 -2.37 -2.85 21.34
CA ILE A 335 -2.58 -2.61 22.78
C ILE A 335 -1.42 -3.19 23.60
N SER A 336 -0.92 -4.38 23.26
CA SER A 336 0.25 -4.97 23.93
C SER A 336 1.50 -4.09 23.79
N ARG A 337 1.75 -3.51 22.60
CA ARG A 337 2.85 -2.56 22.38
C ARG A 337 2.69 -1.28 23.19
N TRP A 338 1.47 -0.76 23.27
CA TRP A 338 1.16 0.40 24.10
C TRP A 338 1.41 0.08 25.58
N ASN A 339 0.94 -1.07 26.08
CA ASN A 339 1.15 -1.49 27.48
C ASN A 339 2.63 -1.57 27.84
N LYS A 340 3.47 -2.11 26.94
CA LYS A 340 4.94 -2.18 27.12
C LYS A 340 5.62 -0.81 27.06
N SER A 341 5.03 0.17 26.38
CA SER A 341 5.64 1.49 26.14
C SER A 341 5.13 2.56 27.11
N ALA A 342 3.82 2.76 27.14
CA ALA A 342 3.11 3.83 27.83
C ALA A 342 2.17 3.33 28.95
N GLY A 343 1.85 2.03 29.00
CA GLY A 343 1.02 1.46 30.07
C GLY A 343 1.61 1.66 31.47
N VAL A 344 0.86 1.26 32.52
CA VAL A 344 1.22 1.51 33.94
C VAL A 344 2.64 1.07 34.30
N LYS A 345 3.11 -0.05 33.73
CA LYS A 345 4.48 -0.59 33.88
C LYS A 345 5.35 -0.37 32.62
N GLY A 346 4.87 0.43 31.68
CA GLY A 346 5.52 0.69 30.41
C GLY A 346 6.87 1.37 30.57
N ARG A 347 7.80 1.05 29.67
CA ARG A 347 9.19 1.52 29.68
C ARG A 347 9.29 3.03 29.74
N PHE A 348 8.65 3.73 28.80
CA PHE A 348 8.79 5.18 28.66
C PHE A 348 8.06 5.92 29.78
N ARG A 349 6.87 5.44 30.18
CA ARG A 349 6.12 6.00 31.32
C ARG A 349 6.95 5.91 32.60
N SER A 350 7.46 4.71 32.90
CA SER A 350 8.24 4.47 34.11
C SER A 350 9.55 5.28 34.12
N GLN A 351 10.25 5.33 32.98
CA GLN A 351 11.48 6.12 32.84
C GLN A 351 11.23 7.60 33.09
N LEU A 352 10.19 8.19 32.49
CA LEU A 352 9.89 9.60 32.67
C LEU A 352 9.48 9.92 34.11
N CYS A 353 8.54 9.16 34.69
CA CYS A 353 8.13 9.36 36.09
C CYS A 353 9.32 9.25 37.05
N ASN A 354 10.18 8.24 36.88
CA ASN A 354 11.37 8.10 37.71
C ASN A 354 12.33 9.29 37.61
N LYS A 355 12.50 9.87 36.41
CA LYS A 355 13.35 11.05 36.21
C LYS A 355 12.74 12.30 36.82
N ILE A 356 11.42 12.48 36.74
CA ILE A 356 10.72 13.61 37.38
C ILE A 356 10.87 13.53 38.90
N LEU A 357 10.63 12.35 39.48
CA LEU A 357 10.78 12.13 40.93
C LEU A 357 12.22 12.33 41.40
N ALA A 358 13.20 11.82 40.65
CA ALA A 358 14.62 11.99 40.98
C ALA A 358 15.08 13.46 40.90
N ALA A 359 14.48 14.24 40.00
CA ALA A 359 14.73 15.67 39.89
C ALA A 359 13.91 16.51 40.89
N GLN A 360 13.08 15.87 41.73
CA GLN A 360 12.22 16.53 42.74
C GLN A 360 11.37 17.66 42.16
N THR A 361 10.85 17.46 40.94
CA THR A 361 10.04 18.44 40.20
C THR A 361 8.63 17.91 39.91
N THR A 362 7.83 18.67 39.18
CA THR A 362 6.42 18.35 38.89
C THR A 362 6.24 17.61 37.55
N ALA A 363 5.05 17.05 37.34
CA ALA A 363 4.70 16.34 36.12
C ALA A 363 4.77 17.25 34.87
N GLU A 364 4.56 18.54 35.05
CA GLU A 364 4.49 19.58 34.02
C GLU A 364 5.86 20.05 33.54
N ASP A 365 6.94 19.73 34.25
CA ASP A 365 8.28 20.23 33.93
C ASP A 365 8.79 19.64 32.60
N ARG A 366 8.60 20.41 31.53
CA ARG A 366 8.92 20.02 30.15
C ARG A 366 10.42 19.85 29.90
N LYS A 367 11.28 20.37 30.79
CA LYS A 367 12.74 20.23 30.68
C LYS A 367 13.19 18.79 30.94
N ILE A 368 12.43 18.04 31.74
CA ILE A 368 12.75 16.64 32.04
C ILE A 368 12.43 15.74 30.85
N SER A 369 13.49 15.26 30.19
CA SER A 369 13.43 14.27 29.11
C SER A 369 12.40 14.57 28.01
N PRO A 370 12.53 15.70 27.29
CA PRO A 370 11.58 16.12 26.26
C PRO A 370 11.37 15.04 25.17
N VAL A 371 12.40 14.25 24.85
CA VAL A 371 12.29 13.13 23.89
C VAL A 371 11.35 12.04 24.39
N ILE A 372 11.41 11.68 25.69
CA ILE A 372 10.50 10.66 26.25
C ILE A 372 9.08 11.22 26.35
N ARG A 373 8.93 12.50 26.70
CA ARG A 373 7.62 13.17 26.69
C ARG A 373 6.98 13.15 25.29
N GLN A 374 7.77 13.51 24.27
CA GLN A 374 7.33 13.44 22.87
C GLN A 374 7.00 12.00 22.46
N THR A 375 7.82 11.03 22.88
CA THR A 375 7.54 9.59 22.64
C THR A 375 6.20 9.18 23.23
N LEU A 376 5.90 9.52 24.48
CA LEU A 376 4.63 9.17 25.12
C LEU A 376 3.44 9.85 24.44
N LEU A 377 3.62 11.08 23.97
CA LEU A 377 2.59 11.79 23.20
C LEU A 377 2.26 11.05 21.89
N HIS A 378 3.24 10.46 21.19
CA HIS A 378 2.97 9.57 20.04
C HIS A 378 2.07 8.38 20.41
N TRP A 379 2.17 7.91 21.65
CA TRP A 379 1.35 6.82 22.21
C TRP A 379 0.04 7.32 22.84
N GLY A 380 -0.33 8.59 22.69
CA GLY A 380 -1.56 9.14 23.26
C GLY A 380 -1.54 9.27 24.78
N LEU A 381 -0.36 9.39 25.39
CA LEU A 381 -0.19 9.57 26.83
C LEU A 381 0.61 10.83 27.14
N GLU A 382 0.10 11.64 28.07
CA GLU A 382 0.89 12.64 28.80
C GLU A 382 0.92 12.31 30.29
N ILE A 383 2.08 12.52 30.93
CA ILE A 383 2.23 12.34 32.37
C ILE A 383 1.55 13.51 33.09
N THR A 384 0.53 13.20 33.87
CA THR A 384 -0.19 14.13 34.76
C THR A 384 0.28 13.97 36.21
N PRO A 385 -0.04 14.91 37.11
CA PRO A 385 0.21 14.76 38.54
C PRO A 385 -0.38 13.47 39.11
N MET A 386 -1.60 13.11 38.69
CA MET A 386 -2.26 11.87 39.12
C MET A 386 -1.48 10.62 38.67
N ILE A 387 -0.98 10.61 37.43
CA ILE A 387 -0.17 9.50 36.91
C ILE A 387 1.15 9.39 37.66
N LEU A 388 1.80 10.52 37.95
CA LEU A 388 3.06 10.59 38.69
C LEU A 388 2.87 10.08 40.12
N GLU A 389 1.82 10.52 40.80
CA GLU A 389 1.49 10.09 42.16
C GLU A 389 1.15 8.59 42.22
N ALA A 390 0.35 8.09 41.27
CA ALA A 390 0.08 6.66 41.17
C ALA A 390 1.35 5.84 40.93
N HIS A 391 2.30 6.36 40.13
CA HIS A 391 3.60 5.71 39.93
C HIS A 391 4.47 5.74 41.19
N LYS A 392 4.48 6.85 41.92
CA LYS A 392 5.19 7.00 43.20
C LYS A 392 4.72 5.95 44.20
N LYS A 393 3.40 5.89 44.45
CA LYS A 393 2.76 4.88 45.33
C LYS A 393 3.11 3.45 44.92
N ARG A 394 3.04 3.13 43.62
CA ARG A 394 3.33 1.79 43.10
C ARG A 394 4.79 1.37 43.28
N THR A 395 5.73 2.32 43.29
CA THR A 395 7.17 2.05 43.34
C THR A 395 7.81 2.24 44.71
N GLY A 396 7.04 2.71 45.71
CA GLY A 396 7.53 2.96 47.06
C GLY A 396 8.58 4.08 47.14
N LYS A 397 8.51 5.05 46.22
CA LYS A 397 9.42 6.21 46.14
C LYS A 397 8.87 7.45 46.82
#